data_AF-A0A7D4ANE7-F1
#
_entry.id   AF-A0A7D4ANE7-F1
#
_cell.length_a   1.000
_cell.length_b   1.000
_cell.length_c   1.000
_cell.angle_alpha   90.00
_cell.angle_beta   90.00
_cell.angle_gamma   90.00
#
_symmetry.space_group_name_H-M   'P 1'
#
loop_
_entity.id
_entity.type
_entity.pdbx_description
1 polymer ?
#
loop_
_entity_poly.entity_id
_entity_poly.type
_entity_poly.pdbx_seq_one_letter_code
_entity_poly.pdbx_strand_id
1 'polypeptide(L)' 'MRADMPEALVITALQRALLAQWPAPGLIVHSDRGGQYLGNGYKTLLRNAQAQL' A
#
# COMPACT_ATOMS: atom_id res chain seq x y z
N MET A 1 19.17 -9.97 14.43
CA MET A 1 18.68 -8.90 13.53
C MET A 1 17.21 -9.13 13.30
N ARG A 2 16.35 -8.15 13.60
CA ARG A 2 14.94 -8.21 13.21
C ARG A 2 14.91 -7.85 11.72
N ALA A 3 14.46 -8.78 10.88
CA ALA A 3 14.28 -8.51 9.47
C ALA A 3 13.24 -7.39 9.35
N ASP A 4 13.64 -6.26 8.79
CA ASP A 4 12.72 -5.21 8.39
C ASP A 4 11.80 -5.76 7.29
N MET A 5 10.50 -5.46 7.39
CA MET A 5 9.55 -5.87 6.35
C MET A 5 9.85 -5.07 5.09
N PRO A 6 10.16 -5.70 3.95
CA PRO A 6 10.46 -4.98 2.72
C PRO A 6 9.22 -4.27 2.14
N GLU A 7 9.41 -3.07 1.57
CA GLU A 7 8.37 -2.33 0.84
C GLU A 7 7.71 -3.17 -0.26
N ALA A 8 8.48 -4.02 -0.94
CA ALA A 8 7.99 -4.89 -2.01
C ALA A 8 6.83 -5.81 -1.57
N LEU A 9 6.83 -6.25 -0.31
CA LEU A 9 5.75 -7.09 0.22
C LEU A 9 4.44 -6.32 0.39
N VAL A 10 4.50 -5.10 0.93
CA VAL A 10 3.30 -4.28 1.11
C VAL A 10 2.74 -3.75 -0.21
N ILE A 11 3.60 -3.46 -1.19
CA ILE A 11 3.19 -3.15 -2.58
C ILE A 11 2.42 -4.34 -3.17
N THR A 12 3.00 -5.54 -3.09
CA THR A 12 2.38 -6.75 -3.64
C THR A 12 1.03 -7.04 -2.98
N ALA A 13 0.94 -6.88 -1.67
CA ALA A 13 -0.29 -7.08 -0.93
C ALA A 13 -1.39 -6.07 -1.37
N LEU A 14 -1.05 -4.79 -1.48
CA LEU A 14 -2.00 -3.75 -1.89
C LEU A 14 -2.47 -3.97 -3.34
N GLN A 15 -1.58 -4.32 -4.27
CA GLN A 15 -1.98 -4.64 -5.65
C GLN A 15 -3.00 -5.78 -5.71
N ARG A 16 -2.77 -6.86 -4.95
CA ARG A 16 -3.70 -7.99 -4.88
C ARG A 16 -5.05 -7.58 -4.30
N ALA A 17 -5.06 -6.77 -3.25
CA ALA A 17 -6.30 -6.29 -2.64
C ALA A 17 -7.12 -5.42 -3.60
N LEU A 18 -6.46 -4.49 -4.29
CA LEU A 18 -7.10 -3.63 -5.29
C LEU A 18 -7.70 -4.44 -6.45
N LEU A 19 -6.97 -5.45 -6.94
CA LEU A 19 -7.46 -6.35 -7.99
C LEU A 19 -8.61 -7.26 -7.54
N ALA A 20 -8.63 -7.66 -6.26
CA ALA A 20 -9.66 -8.53 -5.73
C ALA A 20 -10.99 -7.79 -5.45
N GLN A 21 -10.92 -6.50 -5.12
CA GLN A 21 -12.08 -5.74 -4.62
C GLN A 21 -12.54 -4.62 -5.56
N TRP A 22 -11.70 -4.16 -6.49
CA TRP A 22 -11.97 -3.04 -7.40
C TRP A 22 -12.65 -1.86 -6.71
N PRO A 23 -12.04 -1.32 -5.63
CA PRO A 23 -12.68 -0.32 -4.81
C PRO A 23 -12.89 0.99 -5.57
N ALA A 24 -13.95 1.71 -5.21
CA ALA A 24 -14.20 3.04 -5.73
C ALA A 24 -13.10 4.04 -5.31
N PRO A 25 -12.90 5.14 -6.06
CA PRO A 25 -12.01 6.22 -5.65
C PRO A 25 -12.35 6.74 -4.24
N GLY A 26 -11.32 7.10 -3.47
CA GLY A 26 -11.47 7.54 -2.07
C GLY A 26 -11.32 6.43 -1.04
N LEU A 27 -10.83 5.24 -1.43
CA LEU A 27 -10.46 4.17 -0.49
C LEU A 27 -9.46 4.69 0.56
N ILE A 28 -9.73 4.39 1.83
CA ILE A 28 -8.83 4.68 2.95
C ILE A 28 -8.09 3.40 3.33
N VAL A 29 -6.77 3.45 3.31
CA VAL A 29 -5.88 2.35 3.67
C VAL A 29 -5.31 2.60 5.05
N HIS A 30 -5.70 1.80 6.04
CA HIS A 30 -5.15 1.91 7.38
C HIS A 30 -3.80 1.20 7.49
N SER A 31 -2.77 1.88 8.01
CA SER A 31 -1.45 1.29 8.27
C SER A 31 -0.91 1.68 9.65
N ASP A 32 0.03 0.89 10.17
CA ASP A 32 0.67 1.10 11.48
C ASP A 32 1.80 2.16 11.46
N ARG A 33 1.90 2.94 10.36
CA ARG A 33 2.95 3.94 10.10
C ARG A 33 4.38 3.36 10.00
N GLY A 34 4.54 2.06 9.76
CA GLY A 34 5.84 1.48 9.42
C GLY A 34 6.48 2.12 8.18
N GLY A 35 7.82 2.19 8.15
CA GLY A 35 8.57 2.83 7.07
C GLY A 35 8.27 2.27 5.67
N GLN A 36 7.90 0.99 5.58
CA GLN A 36 7.50 0.33 4.34
C GLN A 36 6.26 0.95 3.69
N TYR A 37 5.39 1.63 4.44
CA TYR A 37 4.23 2.36 3.90
C TYR A 37 4.56 3.79 3.46
N LEU A 38 5.75 4.29 3.81
CA LEU A 38 6.20 5.65 3.46
C LEU A 38 7.06 5.69 2.18
N GLY A 39 7.38 4.53 1.61
CA GLY A 39 8.17 4.40 0.39
C GLY A 39 7.47 4.96 -0.85
N ASN A 40 8.28 5.37 -1.83
CA ASN A 40 7.79 6.05 -3.04
C ASN A 40 6.96 5.10 -3.93
N GLY A 41 7.29 3.81 -3.94
CA GLY A 41 6.54 2.81 -4.71
C GLY A 41 5.13 2.65 -4.13
N TYR A 42 5.04 2.49 -2.82
CA TYR A 42 3.75 2.37 -2.12
C TYR A 42 2.86 3.61 -2.29
N LYS A 43 3.42 4.82 -2.11
CA LYS A 43 2.69 6.09 -2.32
C LYS A 43 2.22 6.27 -3.77
N THR A 44 3.02 5.83 -4.74
CA THR A 44 2.64 5.90 -6.16
C THR A 44 1.46 4.97 -6.45
N LEU A 45 1.49 3.76 -5.91
CA LEU A 45 0.38 2.81 -6.04
C LEU A 45 -0.92 3.36 -5.45
N LEU A 46 -0.88 3.97 -4.26
CA LEU A 46 -2.05 4.62 -3.67
C LEU A 46 -2.63 5.73 -4.55
N ARG A 47 -1.78 6.62 -5.08
CA ARG A 47 -2.22 7.69 -6.00
C ARG A 47 -2.88 7.14 -7.25
N ASN A 48 -2.28 6.12 -7.87
CA ASN A 48 -2.83 5.49 -9.07
C ASN A 48 -4.19 4.81 -8.81
N ALA A 49 -4.36 4.27 -7.61
CA ALA A 49 -5.62 3.69 -7.15
C ALA A 49 -6.61 4.72 -6.59
N GLN A 50 -6.26 6.03 -6.60
CA GLN A 50 -7.05 7.10 -5.96
C GLN A 50 -7.40 6.80 -4.50
N ALA A 51 -6.47 6.13 -3.79
CA ALA A 51 -6.57 5.75 -2.40
C ALA A 51 -5.72 6.68 -1.51
N GLN A 52 -6.07 6.72 -0.23
CA GLN A 52 -5.45 7.54 0.80
C GLN A 52 -4.87 6.63 1.89
N LEU A 53 -3.71 7.01 2.44
CA LEU A 53 -3.10 6.33 3.59
C LEU A 53 -3.58 6.94 4.91
#